data_AF-A0A0N5ACX8-F1
#
_entry.id   AF-A0A0N5ACX8-F1
#
_cell.length_a   1.000
_cell.length_b   1.000
_cell.length_c   1.000
_cell.angle_alpha   90.00
_cell.angle_beta   90.00
_cell.angle_gamma   90.00
#
_symmetry.space_group_name_H-M   'P 1'
#
loop_
_entity.id
_entity.type
_entity.pdbx_description
1 polymer ?
#
loop_
_entity_poly.entity_id
_entity_poly.type
_entity_poly.pdbx_seq_one_letter_code
_entity_poly.pdbx_strand_id
1 'polypeptide(L)'
;MLPEVGNYLKRLKATHDEDTIDRMNYVYTPTILLIFSILLTAKQYVGEPLQCWVPHQFKDGWEKYVERHCFIENTYFAKIDEQFPDEEGKQKSIIKS
;
A
#
# COMPACT_ATOMS: atom_id res chain seq x y z
N MET A 1 10.48 15.42 8.51
CA MET A 1 9.08 14.99 8.69
C MET A 1 8.68 14.81 10.16
N LEU A 2 9.53 14.25 11.03
CA LEU A 2 9.22 14.06 12.46
C LEU A 2 9.05 15.33 13.35
N PRO A 3 9.76 16.46 13.15
CA PRO A 3 9.61 17.62 14.06
C PRO A 3 8.24 18.32 13.93
N GLU A 4 7.62 18.25 12.77
CA GLU A 4 6.29 18.85 12.51
C GLU A 4 5.17 18.09 13.23
N VAL A 5 5.31 16.77 13.39
CA VAL A 5 4.34 15.93 14.10
C VAL A 5 4.24 16.37 15.57
N GLY A 6 5.36 16.71 16.21
CA GLY A 6 5.37 17.19 17.58
C GLY A 6 4.58 18.49 17.77
N ASN A 7 4.64 19.40 16.79
CA ASN A 7 3.87 20.64 16.81
C ASN A 7 2.38 20.41 16.51
N TYR A 8 2.07 19.49 15.60
CA TYR A 8 0.70 19.08 15.31
C TYR A 8 0.02 18.43 16.51
N LEU A 9 0.70 17.51 17.20
CA LEU A 9 0.21 16.86 18.42
C LEU A 9 -0.03 17.86 19.56
N LYS A 10 0.83 18.89 19.68
CA LYS A 10 0.60 19.98 20.65
C LYS A 10 -0.66 20.79 20.33
N ARG A 11 -1.00 20.98 19.05
CA ARG A 11 -2.23 21.65 18.62
C ARG A 11 -3.47 20.78 18.75
N LEU A 12 -3.34 19.45 18.72
CA LEU A 12 -4.43 18.51 18.99
C LEU A 12 -4.81 18.41 20.48
N LYS A 13 -4.06 19.05 21.38
CA LYS A 13 -4.36 19.02 22.82
C LYS A 13 -5.66 19.76 23.08
N ALA A 14 -6.65 19.04 23.62
CA ALA A 14 -7.98 19.57 23.88
C ALA A 14 -7.94 20.80 24.80
N THR A 15 -8.42 21.93 24.29
CA THR A 15 -8.77 23.11 25.08
C THR A 15 -10.04 22.81 25.88
N HIS A 16 -10.23 23.47 27.03
CA HIS A 16 -11.11 22.98 28.11
C HIS A 16 -12.63 22.99 27.80
N ASP A 17 -13.12 23.56 26.70
CA ASP A 17 -14.57 23.78 26.50
C ASP A 17 -15.24 23.00 25.34
N GLU A 18 -14.64 21.93 24.84
CA GLU A 18 -15.15 21.26 23.62
C GLU A 18 -15.89 19.94 23.88
N ASP A 19 -17.11 19.85 23.31
CA ASP A 19 -18.01 18.70 23.39
C ASP A 19 -17.35 17.42 22.89
N THR A 20 -17.77 16.27 23.43
CA THR A 20 -17.22 14.95 23.07
C THR A 20 -17.31 14.65 21.57
N ILE A 21 -18.34 15.18 20.91
CA ILE A 21 -18.60 14.98 19.49
C ILE A 21 -17.58 15.73 18.63
N ASP A 22 -17.19 16.93 19.03
CA ASP A 22 -16.15 17.68 18.32
C ASP A 22 -14.81 16.96 18.45
N ARG A 23 -14.47 16.49 19.65
CA ARG A 23 -13.25 15.71 19.92
C ARG A 23 -13.13 14.47 19.04
N MET A 24 -14.22 13.72 18.84
CA MET A 24 -14.27 12.55 17.93
C MET A 24 -13.80 12.90 16.51
N ASN A 25 -14.24 14.04 15.99
CA ASN A 25 -13.96 14.42 14.61
C ASN A 25 -12.57 15.06 14.43
N TYR A 26 -12.12 15.95 15.33
CA TYR A 26 -10.85 16.67 15.13
C TYR A 26 -9.63 15.96 15.75
N VAL A 27 -9.82 15.10 16.75
CA VAL A 27 -8.71 14.34 17.38
C VAL A 27 -8.72 12.90 16.91
N TYR A 28 -9.81 12.16 17.18
CA TYR A 28 -9.78 10.71 17.07
C TYR A 28 -9.74 10.23 15.62
N THR A 29 -10.64 10.72 14.75
CA THR A 29 -10.66 10.36 13.32
C THR A 29 -9.31 10.56 12.61
N PRO A 30 -8.70 11.77 12.61
CA PRO A 30 -7.41 11.97 11.93
C PRO A 30 -6.26 11.20 12.58
N THR A 31 -6.27 11.03 13.92
CA THR A 31 -5.24 10.24 14.61
C THR A 31 -5.28 8.77 14.18
N ILE A 32 -6.49 8.19 14.08
CA ILE A 32 -6.67 6.80 13.62
C ILE A 32 -6.21 6.65 12.17
N LEU A 33 -6.59 7.57 11.28
CA LEU A 33 -6.15 7.55 9.88
C LEU A 33 -4.62 7.68 9.75
N LEU A 34 -3.99 8.54 10.56
CA LEU A 34 -2.54 8.68 10.60
C LEU A 34 -1.84 7.40 11.06
N ILE A 35 -2.37 6.73 12.09
CA ILE A 35 -1.84 5.45 12.56
C ILE A 35 -1.92 4.40 11.44
N PHE A 36 -3.09 4.24 10.80
CA PHE A 36 -3.23 3.28 9.71
C PHE A 36 -2.35 3.61 8.50
N SER A 37 -2.22 4.89 8.15
CA SER A 37 -1.33 5.33 7.07
C SER A 37 0.12 4.93 7.35
N ILE A 38 0.63 5.21 8.56
CA ILE A 38 1.99 4.83 8.96
C ILE A 38 2.16 3.32 8.97
N LEU A 39 1.18 2.57 9.49
CA LEU A 39 1.21 1.10 9.51
C LEU A 39 1.27 0.50 8.10
N LEU A 40 0.47 1.00 7.16
CA LEU A 40 0.48 0.53 5.77
C LEU A 40 1.81 0.85 5.09
N THR A 41 2.32 2.07 5.25
CA THR A 41 3.63 2.45 4.72
C THR A 41 4.75 1.61 5.31
N ALA A 42 4.73 1.34 6.62
CA ALA A 42 5.72 0.50 7.28
C ALA A 42 5.69 -0.95 6.74
N LYS A 43 4.49 -1.52 6.55
CA LYS A 43 4.33 -2.85 5.93
C LYS A 43 4.91 -2.91 4.53
N GLN A 44 4.70 -1.87 3.73
CA GLN A 44 5.20 -1.78 2.37
C GLN A 44 6.72 -1.51 2.29
N TYR A 45 7.33 -0.90 3.32
CA TYR A 45 8.75 -0.55 3.31
C TYR A 45 9.66 -1.68 3.83
N VAL A 46 9.18 -2.49 4.77
CA VAL A 46 9.97 -3.56 5.41
C VAL A 46 9.72 -4.93 4.75
N GLY A 47 8.62 -5.09 4.01
CA GLY A 47 8.27 -6.34 3.33
C GLY A 47 8.28 -6.25 1.80
N GLU A 48 8.06 -7.40 1.16
CA GLU A 48 7.75 -7.50 -0.26
C GLU A 48 6.25 -7.19 -0.45
N PRO A 49 5.88 -6.11 -1.16
CA PRO A 49 4.48 -5.65 -1.22
C PRO A 49 3.55 -6.64 -1.92
N LEU A 50 4.09 -7.48 -2.81
CA LEU A 50 3.40 -8.59 -3.44
C LEU A 50 4.43 -9.64 -3.91
N GLN A 51 3.99 -10.89 -3.98
CA GLN A 51 4.76 -12.03 -4.49
C GLN A 51 4.22 -12.41 -5.87
N CYS A 52 5.10 -12.50 -6.87
CA CYS A 52 4.74 -12.82 -8.25
C CYS A 52 5.01 -14.29 -8.57
N TRP A 53 4.16 -14.89 -9.40
CA TRP A 53 4.50 -16.17 -10.00
C TRP A 53 5.60 -15.97 -11.06
N VAL A 54 6.83 -16.35 -10.71
CA VAL A 54 7.99 -16.32 -11.62
C VAL A 54 8.43 -17.74 -11.97
N PRO A 55 8.97 -17.96 -13.18
CA PRO A 55 9.40 -19.29 -13.58
C PRO A 55 10.74 -19.66 -12.90
N HIS A 56 10.90 -20.95 -12.58
CA HIS A 56 12.00 -21.47 -11.74
C HIS A 56 13.43 -21.21 -12.27
N GLN A 57 13.61 -20.87 -13.54
CA GLN A 57 14.91 -20.50 -14.10
C GLN A 57 15.43 -19.13 -13.65
N PHE A 58 14.61 -18.32 -12.96
CA PHE A 58 15.03 -17.02 -12.46
C PHE A 58 15.83 -17.16 -11.16
N LYS A 59 16.93 -16.42 -11.06
CA LYS A 59 17.70 -16.28 -9.82
C LYS A 59 17.00 -15.26 -8.90
N ASP A 60 17.24 -15.32 -7.59
CA ASP A 60 16.64 -14.44 -6.56
C ASP A 60 16.70 -12.93 -6.89
N GLY A 61 17.74 -12.49 -7.61
CA GLY A 61 17.86 -11.08 -8.02
C GLY A 61 16.82 -10.65 -9.08
N TRP A 62 16.43 -11.57 -9.97
CA TRP A 62 15.41 -11.34 -10.99
C TRP A 62 14.00 -11.41 -10.43
N GLU A 63 13.77 -12.26 -9.42
CA GLU A 63 12.51 -12.35 -8.69
C GLU A 63 12.12 -11.00 -8.07
N LYS A 64 13.01 -10.41 -7.27
CA LYS A 64 12.79 -9.07 -6.66
C LYS A 64 12.62 -7.95 -7.69
N TYR A 65 13.29 -8.05 -8.84
CA TYR A 65 13.12 -7.10 -9.93
C TYR A 65 11.72 -7.21 -10.53
N VAL A 66 11.27 -8.43 -10.82
CA VAL A 66 9.95 -8.69 -11.39
C VAL A 66 8.86 -8.27 -10.41
N GLU A 67 8.96 -8.62 -9.13
CA GLU A 67 8.00 -8.19 -8.11
C GLU A 67 7.83 -6.66 -8.07
N ARG A 68 8.94 -5.93 -8.08
CA ARG A 68 8.91 -4.45 -8.11
C ARG A 68 8.30 -3.92 -9.41
N HIS A 69 8.63 -4.52 -10.54
CA HIS A 69 8.06 -4.13 -11.82
C HIS A 69 6.54 -4.35 -11.82
N CYS A 70 6.08 -5.48 -11.30
CA CYS A 70 4.66 -5.81 -11.18
C CYS A 70 3.89 -4.92 -10.21
N PHE A 71 4.57 -4.42 -9.17
CA PHE A 71 3.97 -3.49 -8.22
C PHE A 71 3.75 -2.08 -8.81
N ILE A 72 4.63 -1.64 -9.72
CA ILE A 72 4.57 -0.30 -10.32
C ILE A 72 3.66 -0.29 -11.54
N GLU A 73 3.66 -1.37 -12.33
CA GLU A 73 2.83 -1.51 -13.52
C GLU A 73 1.39 -1.90 -13.17
N ASN A 74 0.41 -1.44 -13.96
CA ASN A 74 -0.99 -1.80 -13.74
C ASN A 74 -1.23 -3.31 -13.95
N THR A 75 -1.87 -3.96 -12.98
CA THR A 75 -2.29 -5.37 -13.07
C THR A 75 -3.80 -5.48 -13.32
N TYR A 76 -4.23 -6.50 -14.02
CA TYR A 76 -5.66 -6.81 -14.24
C TYR A 76 -5.98 -8.21 -13.68
N PHE A 77 -7.23 -8.41 -13.25
CA PHE A 77 -7.70 -9.73 -12.85
C PHE A 77 -8.10 -10.53 -14.09
N ALA A 78 -7.46 -11.68 -14.29
CA ALA A 78 -7.83 -12.64 -15.33
C ALA A 78 -8.53 -13.83 -14.69
N LYS A 79 -9.68 -14.23 -15.24
CA LYS A 79 -10.32 -15.50 -14.85
C LYS A 79 -9.49 -16.66 -15.40
N ILE A 80 -9.33 -17.71 -14.59
CA ILE A 80 -8.49 -18.86 -14.92
C ILE A 80 -9.02 -19.62 -16.14
N ASP A 81 -10.33 -19.53 -16.42
CA ASP A 81 -11.00 -20.29 -17.49
C ASP A 81 -11.17 -19.53 -18.82
N GLU A 82 -10.82 -18.24 -18.87
CA GLU A 82 -10.90 -17.45 -20.11
C GLU A 82 -9.54 -17.54 -20.83
N GLN A 83 -9.57 -18.05 -22.06
CA GLN A 83 -8.41 -18.12 -22.94
C GLN A 83 -7.93 -16.69 -23.20
N PHE A 84 -6.69 -16.40 -22.82
CA PHE A 84 -6.11 -15.07 -23.00
C PHE A 84 -6.20 -14.67 -24.48
N PRO A 85 -6.60 -13.43 -24.81
CA PRO A 85 -6.57 -12.98 -26.20
C PRO A 85 -5.11 -13.00 -26.67
N ASP A 86 -4.83 -13.95 -27.55
CA ASP A 86 -3.65 -13.95 -28.39
C ASP A 86 -3.75 -12.71 -29.28
N GLU A 87 -2.71 -11.88 -29.29
CA GLU A 87 -2.31 -10.92 -30.34
C GLU A 87 -1.69 -9.63 -29.73
N GLU A 88 -0.37 -9.52 -29.89
CA GLU A 88 0.41 -8.29 -30.15
C GLU A 88 0.37 -7.10 -29.19
N GLY A 89 -0.25 -7.23 -28.02
CA GLY A 89 -0.45 -6.13 -27.06
C GLY A 89 0.26 -6.23 -25.71
N LYS A 90 1.45 -6.86 -25.62
CA LYS A 90 2.34 -6.85 -24.43
C LYS A 90 1.64 -6.93 -23.06
N GLN A 91 0.65 -7.80 -22.92
CA GLN A 91 -0.01 -8.00 -21.63
C GLN A 91 0.75 -9.10 -20.89
N LYS A 92 1.89 -8.71 -20.30
CA LYS A 92 2.72 -9.60 -19.49
C LYS A 92 1.86 -10.14 -18.36
N SER A 93 1.65 -11.45 -18.41
CA SER A 93 1.02 -12.28 -17.39
C SER A 93 1.66 -12.02 -16.02
N ILE A 94 1.04 -11.14 -15.24
CA ILE A 94 1.28 -11.03 -13.81
C ILE A 94 0.03 -11.61 -13.17
N ILE A 95 -0.02 -12.94 -13.17
CA ILE A 95 -1.07 -13.71 -12.50
C ILE A 95 -0.85 -13.48 -11.01
N LYS A 96 -1.79 -12.81 -10.35
CA LYS A 96 -1.88 -12.80 -8.90
C LYS A 96 -2.58 -14.09 -8.49
N SER A 97 -1.86 -15.02 -7.86
CA SER A 97 -2.49 -16.07 -7.06
C SER A 97 -2.83 -15.54 -5.68
#